data_AF-A0A957NLT9-F1
#
_entry.id   AF-A0A957NLT9-F1
#
_cell.length_a   1.000
_cell.length_b   1.000
_cell.length_c   1.000
_cell.angle_alpha   90.00
_cell.angle_beta   90.00
_cell.angle_gamma   90.00
#
_symmetry.space_group_name_H-M   'P 1'
#
loop_
_entity.id
_entity.type
_entity.pdbx_description
1 polymer ?
#
loop_
_entity_poly.entity_id
_entity_poly.type
_entity_poly.pdbx_seq_one_letter_code
_entity_poly.pdbx_strand_id
1 'polypeptide(L)'
;YYYNPSGGLLEYVPVTAPNGPPVSLVLDGVAPVTTDLVLDSERIYWSNGQSEIYAVSKSGGVPLLLMTAIGAVRDIEVDGNDIYWIDDEGVWWADKNCTPTSCTGEQLFAVQHGNSFVLARTQPFNNMHRTIYLWHGATIGTRQLMRLPAAAPGQTQAELLYEVPRIRFPGGVVAAGINSAQESHLYWTESGYPGESPIRRLEIGGGSPDDIHVENNIVLGDQLYADDEYIYFSRLLQTGLRQMRRIPLDAAAIERDIQFTNWEVTQAIQNLDNENPLVADKPTLVRVYGTITGGDANMVYARLEGRRNGVALPGSPLPTINGPRNLQVIGNAINRDVDNKSWNFELPAAWTNAGDIELTVRLDPYHTYTDPDLANNDHTETFTFTALNDVCIYSWPIHSHAPIPSAQDPNVSETFDLFERLWPIDQAYHLPSSEPIEELETCWGWGFIPYPCWGPYEMGQQRDWTNWITDREWVILKLMEKQLWTVTIGRDTCDSSDSRHALGLVHADSDPRTPAGFGNMSINTAFVKMPAPDDTISVGTPWAWPRQGQSMAHELAHNVGRGHIDCGDPENNVDTNFPYGMPNDQCVLDD
;
A
#
# COMPACT_ATOMS: atom_id res chain seq x y z
N TYR A 1 31.68 30.65 -6.40
CA TYR A 1 31.37 31.43 -7.62
C TYR A 1 29.97 31.03 -8.05
N TYR A 2 29.18 31.96 -8.60
CA TYR A 2 27.84 31.69 -9.13
C TYR A 2 27.52 32.69 -10.24
N TYR A 3 26.61 32.32 -11.15
CA TYR A 3 26.10 33.22 -12.18
C TYR A 3 24.81 33.90 -11.73
N ASN A 4 24.76 35.22 -11.82
CA ASN A 4 23.60 36.04 -11.52
C ASN A 4 22.88 36.41 -12.83
N PRO A 5 21.78 35.73 -13.20
CA PRO A 5 21.12 35.95 -14.48
C PRO A 5 20.46 37.32 -14.59
N SER A 6 20.06 37.93 -13.46
CA SER A 6 19.43 39.26 -13.44
C SER A 6 20.41 40.38 -13.81
N GLY A 7 21.69 40.18 -13.55
CA GLY A 7 22.76 41.12 -13.88
C GLY A 7 23.64 40.70 -15.05
N GLY A 8 23.56 39.43 -15.49
CA GLY A 8 24.53 38.84 -16.42
C GLY A 8 25.94 38.80 -15.85
N LEU A 9 26.08 38.66 -14.54
CA LEU A 9 27.35 38.77 -13.81
C LEU A 9 27.81 37.42 -13.27
N LEU A 10 29.12 37.18 -13.32
CA LEU A 10 29.74 36.11 -12.55
C LEU A 10 30.18 36.68 -11.20
N GLU A 11 29.72 36.10 -10.10
CA GLU A 11 29.94 36.63 -8.76
C GLU A 11 30.54 35.56 -7.83
N TYR A 12 31.16 35.98 -6.74
CA TYR A 12 31.62 35.06 -5.70
C TYR A 12 31.55 35.69 -4.31
N VAL A 13 31.35 34.84 -3.31
CA VAL A 13 31.46 35.22 -1.89
C VAL A 13 32.77 34.64 -1.36
N PRO A 14 33.70 35.46 -0.84
CA PRO A 14 34.93 34.95 -0.25
C PRO A 14 34.63 34.06 0.96
N VAL A 15 35.28 32.90 1.05
CA VAL A 15 35.15 31.99 2.21
C VAL A 15 35.60 32.68 3.51
N THR A 16 36.52 33.65 3.42
CA THR A 16 36.98 34.46 4.55
C THR A 16 35.95 35.50 5.03
N ALA A 17 34.91 35.77 4.24
CA ALA A 17 33.84 36.71 4.55
C ALA A 17 32.49 36.17 4.07
N PRO A 18 32.01 35.02 4.61
CA PRO A 18 30.86 34.29 4.07
C PRO A 18 29.54 35.05 4.22
N ASN A 19 29.49 36.05 5.12
CA ASN A 19 28.34 36.94 5.32
C ASN A 19 28.52 38.31 4.64
N GLY A 20 29.59 38.50 3.87
CA GLY A 20 29.85 39.73 3.13
C GLY A 20 29.01 39.82 1.85
N PRO A 21 28.89 41.01 1.25
CA PRO A 21 28.26 41.14 -0.06
C PRO A 21 29.05 40.34 -1.12
N PRO A 22 28.37 39.82 -2.15
CA PRO A 22 29.04 39.14 -3.25
C PRO A 22 29.96 40.11 -4.00
N VAL A 23 31.09 39.60 -4.46
CA VAL A 23 32.05 40.30 -5.31
C VAL A 23 31.76 39.92 -6.76
N SER A 24 31.44 40.91 -7.59
CA SER A 24 31.27 40.70 -9.02
C SER A 24 32.64 40.62 -9.71
N LEU A 25 32.83 39.60 -10.54
CA LEU A 25 34.00 39.47 -11.39
C LEU A 25 33.88 40.48 -12.54
N VAL A 26 34.93 41.27 -12.77
CA VAL A 26 34.95 42.22 -13.88
C VAL A 26 35.14 41.44 -15.19
N LEU A 27 34.10 41.38 -16.00
CA LEU A 27 34.06 40.68 -17.27
C LEU A 27 33.74 41.64 -18.41
N ASP A 28 34.42 41.48 -19.56
CA ASP A 28 34.13 42.23 -20.78
C ASP A 28 33.18 41.42 -21.68
N GLY A 29 31.91 41.41 -21.29
CA GLY A 29 30.87 40.56 -21.87
C GLY A 29 30.83 39.16 -21.24
N VAL A 30 29.63 38.59 -21.09
CA VAL A 30 29.42 37.23 -20.58
C VAL A 30 28.40 36.55 -21.50
N ALA A 31 28.80 35.46 -22.15
CA ALA A 31 27.82 34.57 -22.78
C ALA A 31 26.94 33.96 -21.68
N PRO A 32 25.64 33.68 -21.92
CA PRO A 32 24.78 33.06 -20.92
C PRO A 32 25.44 31.82 -20.30
N VAL A 33 25.46 31.72 -18.98
CA VAL A 33 25.92 30.50 -18.30
C VAL A 33 24.72 29.57 -18.17
N THR A 34 24.76 28.41 -18.83
CA THR A 34 23.65 27.44 -18.79
C THR A 34 24.05 26.08 -18.22
N THR A 35 25.35 25.83 -18.08
CA THR A 35 25.89 24.67 -17.35
C THR A 35 26.37 25.10 -15.96
N ASP A 36 26.78 24.13 -15.15
CA ASP A 36 27.52 24.43 -13.92
C ASP A 36 28.84 25.15 -14.23
N LEU A 37 29.31 25.90 -13.22
CA LEU A 37 30.61 26.55 -13.26
C LEU A 37 31.67 25.57 -12.75
N VAL A 38 32.57 25.16 -13.63
CA VAL A 38 33.68 24.28 -13.24
C VAL A 38 34.95 25.09 -13.10
N LEU A 39 35.81 24.73 -12.16
CA LEU A 39 36.96 25.54 -11.77
C LEU A 39 38.22 24.68 -11.70
N ASP A 40 39.35 25.24 -12.12
CA ASP A 40 40.68 24.74 -11.76
C ASP A 40 41.42 25.74 -10.86
N SER A 41 42.73 25.63 -10.70
CA SER A 41 43.51 26.57 -9.87
C SER A 41 43.50 28.02 -10.40
N GLU A 42 43.27 28.25 -11.70
CA GLU A 42 43.46 29.54 -12.37
C GLU A 42 42.19 30.11 -13.01
N ARG A 43 41.29 29.26 -13.52
CA ARG A 43 40.19 29.63 -14.40
C ARG A 43 38.84 29.08 -13.94
N ILE A 44 37.79 29.67 -14.50
CA ILE A 44 36.38 29.28 -14.40
C ILE A 44 35.91 28.92 -15.81
N TYR A 45 35.22 27.80 -15.97
CA TYR A 45 34.75 27.25 -17.23
C TYR A 45 33.22 27.13 -17.21
N TRP A 46 32.59 27.34 -18.36
CA TRP A 46 31.14 27.16 -18.56
C TRP A 46 30.80 26.96 -20.03
N SER A 47 29.58 26.52 -20.31
CA SER A 47 28.99 26.54 -21.65
C SER A 47 27.78 27.47 -21.75
N ASN A 48 27.52 27.92 -22.97
CA ASN A 48 26.30 28.66 -23.34
C ASN A 48 25.06 27.78 -23.57
N GLY A 49 25.22 26.46 -23.48
CA GLY A 49 24.14 25.48 -23.65
C GLY A 49 23.76 25.24 -25.10
N GLN A 50 24.46 25.89 -26.01
CA GLN A 50 24.59 25.51 -27.41
C GLN A 50 25.97 24.86 -27.55
N SER A 51 26.76 25.24 -28.56
CA SER A 51 28.01 24.59 -28.89
C SER A 51 29.25 25.22 -28.26
N GLU A 52 29.15 26.32 -27.50
CA GLU A 52 30.34 27.09 -27.12
C GLU A 52 30.71 26.86 -25.66
N ILE A 53 31.98 26.51 -25.44
CA ILE A 53 32.58 26.35 -24.12
C ILE A 53 33.57 27.50 -23.90
N TYR A 54 33.42 28.19 -22.78
CA TYR A 54 34.16 29.38 -22.39
C TYR A 54 35.03 29.12 -21.17
N ALA A 55 36.11 29.89 -21.06
CA ALA A 55 36.98 29.95 -19.90
C ALA A 55 37.32 31.40 -19.55
N VAL A 56 37.43 31.72 -18.26
CA VAL A 56 37.93 33.04 -17.82
C VAL A 56 38.83 32.91 -16.61
N SER A 57 39.81 33.80 -16.48
CA SER A 57 40.65 33.89 -15.28
C SER A 57 39.79 34.18 -14.04
N LYS A 58 40.12 33.56 -12.90
CA LYS A 58 39.54 33.89 -11.60
C LYS A 58 39.79 35.34 -11.15
N SER A 59 40.73 36.04 -11.79
CA SER A 59 40.94 37.48 -11.61
C SER A 59 40.02 38.36 -12.46
N GLY A 60 39.18 37.77 -13.32
CA GLY A 60 38.37 38.47 -14.30
C GLY A 60 39.12 38.75 -15.60
N GLY A 61 38.47 39.44 -16.53
CA GLY A 61 38.97 39.74 -17.87
C GLY A 61 37.99 39.35 -18.97
N VAL A 62 38.51 39.19 -20.19
CA VAL A 62 37.72 38.77 -21.35
C VAL A 62 37.54 37.25 -21.31
N PRO A 63 36.30 36.72 -21.35
CA PRO A 63 36.08 35.29 -21.55
C PRO A 63 36.72 34.80 -22.86
N LEU A 64 37.52 33.75 -22.76
CA LEU A 64 38.06 33.03 -23.90
C LEU A 64 37.01 32.00 -24.36
N LEU A 65 36.56 32.08 -25.61
CA LEU A 65 35.95 30.94 -26.27
C LEU A 65 37.03 29.86 -26.36
N LEU A 66 36.91 28.78 -25.60
CA LEU A 66 37.91 27.72 -25.55
C LEU A 66 37.75 26.79 -26.75
N MET A 67 36.50 26.42 -27.05
CA MET A 67 36.18 25.49 -28.13
C MET A 67 34.72 25.56 -28.56
N THR A 68 34.43 24.99 -29.73
CA THR A 68 33.08 24.81 -30.27
C THR A 68 32.79 23.31 -30.42
N ALA A 69 31.90 22.80 -29.59
CA ALA A 69 31.37 21.43 -29.66
C ALA A 69 30.50 21.22 -30.91
N ILE A 70 30.25 19.97 -31.25
CA ILE A 70 29.43 19.60 -32.40
C ILE A 70 27.94 19.80 -32.07
N GLY A 71 27.52 19.38 -30.87
CA GLY A 71 26.15 19.52 -30.38
C GLY A 71 25.96 20.54 -29.26
N ALA A 72 24.73 20.57 -28.71
CA ALA A 72 24.40 21.36 -27.53
C ALA A 72 25.04 20.74 -26.28
N VAL A 73 25.95 21.48 -25.65
CA VAL A 73 26.66 21.05 -24.44
C VAL A 73 25.71 21.08 -23.25
N ARG A 74 25.56 19.91 -22.61
CA ARG A 74 24.68 19.70 -21.45
C ARG A 74 25.40 19.86 -20.13
N ASP A 75 26.67 19.48 -20.10
CA ASP A 75 27.50 19.51 -18.92
C ASP A 75 28.99 19.52 -19.30
N ILE A 76 29.83 20.02 -18.41
CA ILE A 76 31.28 20.10 -18.58
C ILE A 76 32.01 19.69 -17.30
N GLU A 77 33.26 19.25 -17.40
CA GLU A 77 34.14 19.01 -16.25
C GLU A 77 35.59 19.31 -16.63
N VAL A 78 36.38 19.84 -15.69
CA VAL A 78 37.82 20.05 -15.87
C VAL A 78 38.62 19.32 -14.81
N ASP A 79 39.69 18.67 -15.22
CA ASP A 79 40.62 18.02 -14.31
C ASP A 79 42.00 17.93 -14.97
N GLY A 80 43.07 18.14 -14.20
CA GLY A 80 44.42 18.26 -14.74
C GLY A 80 44.47 19.20 -15.96
N ASN A 81 44.98 18.71 -17.09
CA ASN A 81 45.01 19.45 -18.36
C ASN A 81 43.82 19.17 -19.29
N ASP A 82 42.83 18.40 -18.87
CA ASP A 82 41.76 17.93 -19.74
C ASP A 82 40.46 18.64 -19.40
N ILE A 83 39.69 18.96 -20.43
CA ILE A 83 38.29 19.36 -20.34
C ILE A 83 37.43 18.29 -21.00
N TYR A 84 36.36 17.92 -20.31
CA TYR A 84 35.38 16.94 -20.75
C TYR A 84 34.04 17.65 -20.89
N TRP A 85 33.23 17.21 -21.85
CA TRP A 85 31.86 17.69 -21.98
C TRP A 85 30.97 16.61 -22.56
N ILE A 86 29.66 16.83 -22.38
CA ILE A 86 28.63 15.99 -22.96
C ILE A 86 27.77 16.85 -23.88
N ASP A 87 27.48 16.32 -25.06
CA ASP A 87 26.47 16.86 -25.97
C ASP A 87 25.46 15.77 -26.39
N ASP A 88 24.59 16.10 -27.36
CA ASP A 88 23.54 15.20 -27.84
C ASP A 88 24.06 13.99 -28.65
N GLU A 89 25.37 13.94 -28.95
CA GLU A 89 26.03 12.83 -29.67
C GLU A 89 26.90 11.96 -28.77
N GLY A 90 27.39 12.50 -27.64
CA GLY A 90 28.12 11.69 -26.67
C GLY A 90 28.98 12.45 -25.66
N VAL A 91 29.94 11.72 -25.09
CA VAL A 91 30.96 12.23 -24.16
C VAL A 91 32.24 12.49 -24.94
N TRP A 92 32.83 13.66 -24.70
CA TRP A 92 33.99 14.16 -25.43
C TRP A 92 35.05 14.67 -24.48
N TRP A 93 36.28 14.78 -24.99
CA TRP A 93 37.38 15.41 -24.27
C TRP A 93 38.31 16.21 -25.19
N ALA A 94 39.07 17.14 -24.58
CA ALA A 94 40.17 17.86 -25.20
C ALA A 94 41.18 18.36 -24.15
N ASP A 95 42.39 18.73 -24.58
CA ASP A 95 43.35 19.45 -23.73
C ASP A 95 42.85 20.89 -23.50
N LYS A 96 42.56 21.29 -22.27
CA LYS A 96 42.04 22.63 -21.93
C LYS A 96 43.03 23.78 -22.23
N ASN A 97 44.28 23.47 -22.54
CA ASN A 97 45.30 24.45 -22.93
C ASN A 97 45.38 24.65 -24.46
N CYS A 98 44.56 23.95 -25.24
CA CYS A 98 44.50 24.15 -26.69
C CYS A 98 43.94 25.53 -27.07
N THR A 99 44.14 25.93 -28.33
CA THR A 99 43.57 27.17 -28.88
C THR A 99 42.31 26.85 -29.70
N PRO A 100 41.36 27.77 -29.90
CA PRO A 100 40.10 27.47 -30.59
C PRO A 100 40.26 26.93 -32.02
N THR A 101 41.38 27.26 -32.66
CA THR A 101 41.77 26.79 -34.00
C THR A 101 42.45 25.42 -34.02
N SER A 102 42.91 24.91 -32.87
CA SER A 102 43.61 23.64 -32.70
C SER A 102 42.87 22.64 -31.79
N CYS A 103 41.87 23.10 -31.03
CA CYS A 103 40.99 22.26 -30.23
C CYS A 103 40.00 21.50 -31.11
N THR A 104 40.26 20.23 -31.38
CA THR A 104 39.22 19.30 -31.86
C THR A 104 38.88 18.34 -30.75
N GLY A 105 37.59 18.25 -30.40
CA GLY A 105 37.13 17.27 -29.44
C GLY A 105 37.27 15.86 -29.96
N GLU A 106 37.76 14.97 -29.11
CA GLU A 106 37.81 13.54 -29.37
C GLU A 106 36.66 12.86 -28.62
N GLN A 107 35.87 12.03 -29.32
CA GLN A 107 34.75 11.33 -28.73
C GLN A 107 35.24 10.15 -27.90
N LEU A 108 34.90 10.13 -26.61
CA LEU A 108 35.16 9.00 -25.72
C LEU A 108 34.05 7.95 -25.80
N PHE A 109 32.81 8.39 -25.90
CA PHE A 109 31.65 7.52 -25.84
C PHE A 109 30.50 8.08 -26.67
N ALA A 110 29.95 7.28 -27.58
CA ALA A 110 28.80 7.65 -28.38
C ALA A 110 27.50 7.28 -27.65
N VAL A 111 26.53 8.18 -27.67
CA VAL A 111 25.22 7.98 -27.04
C VAL A 111 24.15 7.86 -28.13
N GLN A 112 23.23 6.88 -28.01
CA GLN A 112 22.05 6.86 -28.88
C GLN A 112 21.07 7.95 -28.43
N HIS A 113 20.74 8.86 -29.34
CA HIS A 113 20.04 10.12 -29.08
C HIS A 113 18.87 10.03 -28.08
N GLY A 114 18.87 10.97 -27.13
CA GLY A 114 17.70 11.31 -26.32
C GLY A 114 17.68 10.70 -24.92
N ASN A 115 18.37 11.38 -23.99
CA ASN A 115 17.88 11.81 -22.67
C ASN A 115 18.96 11.73 -21.55
N SER A 116 19.15 12.91 -20.94
CA SER A 116 19.93 13.34 -19.76
C SER A 116 21.18 12.57 -19.34
N PHE A 117 22.33 13.19 -19.55
CA PHE A 117 23.59 12.85 -18.89
C PHE A 117 24.19 14.06 -18.18
N VAL A 118 24.49 13.88 -16.90
CA VAL A 118 25.37 14.74 -16.09
C VAL A 118 26.71 14.05 -16.08
N LEU A 119 27.76 14.80 -16.41
CA LEU A 119 29.14 14.33 -16.37
C LEU A 119 29.62 14.44 -14.93
N ALA A 120 30.02 13.32 -14.35
CA ALA A 120 30.60 13.31 -13.03
C ALA A 120 32.07 12.95 -13.09
N ARG A 121 32.86 13.99 -12.86
CA ARG A 121 34.21 14.05 -12.28
C ARG A 121 35.16 12.89 -12.57
N THR A 122 36.28 13.22 -13.16
CA THR A 122 37.36 12.28 -13.39
C THR A 122 38.18 12.00 -12.12
N GLN A 123 38.60 10.76 -11.95
CA GLN A 123 39.67 10.40 -11.02
C GLN A 123 40.94 10.00 -11.77
N PRO A 124 42.14 10.32 -11.26
CA PRO A 124 43.39 9.82 -11.80
C PRO A 124 43.51 8.31 -11.54
N PHE A 125 43.33 7.49 -12.58
CA PHE A 125 43.65 6.07 -12.54
C PHE A 125 45.03 5.90 -13.16
N ASN A 126 46.07 5.98 -12.32
CA ASN A 126 47.49 6.07 -12.73
C ASN A 126 47.82 7.34 -13.56
N ASN A 127 49.11 7.60 -13.80
CA ASN A 127 49.58 8.83 -14.47
C ASN A 127 49.14 8.98 -15.95
N MET A 128 48.30 8.09 -16.49
CA MET A 128 47.95 8.07 -17.93
C MET A 128 46.47 7.88 -18.26
N HIS A 129 45.57 7.52 -17.33
CA HIS A 129 44.16 7.28 -17.67
C HIS A 129 43.19 7.80 -16.58
N ARG A 130 41.97 8.18 -16.97
CA ARG A 130 40.95 8.68 -16.03
C ARG A 130 39.59 7.99 -16.17
N THR A 131 38.96 7.71 -15.04
CA THR A 131 37.61 7.10 -14.97
C THR A 131 36.55 8.19 -15.00
N ILE A 132 35.54 8.06 -15.86
CA ILE A 132 34.41 8.99 -15.94
C ILE A 132 33.17 8.30 -15.38
N TYR A 133 32.42 8.98 -14.52
CA TYR A 133 31.11 8.53 -14.06
C TYR A 133 30.02 9.35 -14.75
N LEU A 134 28.91 8.71 -15.13
CA LEU A 134 27.82 9.39 -15.80
C LEU A 134 26.48 8.81 -15.41
N TRP A 135 25.48 9.69 -15.32
CA TRP A 135 24.09 9.29 -15.30
C TRP A 135 23.58 9.15 -16.73
N HIS A 136 22.92 8.05 -17.07
CA HIS A 136 22.22 7.84 -18.34
C HIS A 136 20.73 7.72 -18.08
N GLY A 137 19.86 8.32 -18.89
CA GLY A 137 18.44 8.02 -18.79
C GLY A 137 17.67 8.13 -20.09
N ALA A 138 17.47 7.03 -20.83
CA ALA A 138 16.69 7.00 -22.07
C ALA A 138 15.22 7.46 -21.94
N THR A 139 14.62 7.38 -20.74
CA THR A 139 13.24 7.81 -20.43
C THR A 139 13.08 8.18 -18.94
N ILE A 140 12.00 8.88 -18.57
CA ILE A 140 11.63 9.09 -17.16
C ILE A 140 11.54 7.72 -16.46
N GLY A 141 12.38 7.50 -15.44
CA GLY A 141 12.39 6.28 -14.63
C GLY A 141 13.41 5.19 -14.99
N THR A 142 14.28 5.37 -16.01
CA THR A 142 15.36 4.41 -16.34
C THR A 142 16.74 5.01 -16.15
N ARG A 143 16.97 5.66 -15.01
CA ARG A 143 18.24 6.34 -14.76
C ARG A 143 19.29 5.37 -14.23
N GLN A 144 20.44 5.36 -14.87
CA GLN A 144 21.54 4.45 -14.61
C GLN A 144 22.81 5.23 -14.30
N LEU A 145 23.48 4.91 -13.22
CA LEU A 145 24.85 5.33 -12.94
C LEU A 145 25.79 4.37 -13.66
N MET A 146 26.63 4.90 -14.53
CA MET A 146 27.59 4.13 -15.30
C MET A 146 29.02 4.61 -15.04
N ARG A 147 29.96 3.68 -15.12
CA ARG A 147 31.40 3.92 -15.10
C ARG A 147 31.98 3.67 -16.49
N LEU A 148 32.61 4.68 -17.06
CA LEU A 148 33.45 4.52 -18.24
C LEU A 148 34.87 4.19 -17.77
N PRO A 149 35.38 2.97 -18.03
CA PRO A 149 36.73 2.62 -17.67
C PRO A 149 37.72 3.53 -18.40
N ALA A 150 38.78 3.85 -17.67
CA ALA A 150 39.85 4.70 -18.12
C ALA A 150 40.71 4.00 -19.19
N ALA A 151 40.43 4.15 -20.50
CA ALA A 151 41.47 3.90 -21.53
C ALA A 151 41.04 4.22 -22.99
N ALA A 152 41.95 4.93 -23.68
CA ALA A 152 42.21 5.06 -25.12
C ALA A 152 41.03 5.19 -26.11
N PRO A 153 41.14 6.07 -27.14
CA PRO A 153 40.13 6.17 -28.20
C PRO A 153 39.70 4.80 -28.74
N GLY A 154 38.41 4.48 -28.60
CA GLY A 154 37.79 3.29 -29.21
C GLY A 154 37.28 2.18 -28.28
N GLN A 155 37.36 2.29 -26.95
CA GLN A 155 36.58 1.41 -26.06
C GLN A 155 35.14 1.92 -25.92
N THR A 156 34.16 1.05 -26.19
CA THR A 156 32.73 1.42 -26.30
C THR A 156 31.84 0.85 -25.20
N GLN A 157 32.40 0.27 -24.13
CA GLN A 157 31.60 -0.39 -23.09
C GLN A 157 31.64 0.38 -21.77
N ALA A 158 30.48 0.91 -21.40
CA ALA A 158 30.21 1.48 -20.08
C ALA A 158 29.75 0.37 -19.12
N GLU A 159 30.21 0.40 -17.89
CA GLU A 159 29.81 -0.52 -16.82
C GLU A 159 28.65 0.07 -16.02
N LEU A 160 27.57 -0.69 -15.83
CA LEU A 160 26.45 -0.29 -14.97
C LEU A 160 26.85 -0.46 -13.50
N LEU A 161 26.86 0.64 -12.73
CA LEU A 161 27.09 0.62 -11.29
C LEU A 161 25.78 0.58 -10.48
N TYR A 162 24.76 1.31 -10.94
CA TYR A 162 23.48 1.41 -10.23
C TYR A 162 22.35 1.77 -11.19
N GLU A 163 21.15 1.22 -10.98
CA GLU A 163 19.93 1.59 -11.70
C GLU A 163 18.87 2.04 -10.69
N VAL A 164 18.30 3.22 -10.91
CA VAL A 164 17.24 3.76 -10.04
C VAL A 164 16.02 2.83 -10.13
N PRO A 165 15.55 2.26 -9.00
CA PRO A 165 14.38 1.41 -9.00
C PRO A 165 13.15 2.16 -9.53
N ARG A 166 12.55 1.66 -10.63
CA ARG A 166 11.35 2.27 -11.28
C ARG A 166 10.18 2.52 -10.31
N ILE A 167 10.14 1.73 -9.24
CA ILE A 167 9.01 1.65 -8.30
C ILE A 167 9.03 2.80 -7.28
N ARG A 168 10.21 3.36 -6.98
CA ARG A 168 10.36 4.47 -6.02
C ARG A 168 9.89 5.82 -6.60
N PHE A 169 9.84 5.95 -7.93
CA PHE A 169 9.62 7.25 -8.59
C PHE A 169 8.74 7.18 -9.87
N PRO A 170 7.45 6.81 -9.79
CA PRO A 170 6.54 6.89 -10.93
C PRO A 170 6.28 8.36 -11.31
N GLY A 171 7.17 8.95 -12.11
CA GLY A 171 7.08 10.33 -12.61
C GLY A 171 7.97 11.37 -11.90
N GLY A 172 8.83 10.94 -10.95
CA GLY A 172 9.70 11.84 -10.20
C GLY A 172 10.92 12.35 -11.00
N VAL A 173 11.25 13.64 -10.82
CA VAL A 173 12.50 14.23 -11.32
C VAL A 173 13.64 13.76 -10.42
N VAL A 174 14.41 12.77 -10.85
CA VAL A 174 15.68 12.48 -10.17
C VAL A 174 16.59 13.69 -10.39
N ALA A 175 17.10 14.24 -9.31
CA ALA A 175 18.02 15.37 -9.32
C ALA A 175 19.43 14.75 -9.17
N ALA A 176 20.01 14.25 -10.25
CA ALA A 176 21.17 13.35 -10.19
C ALA A 176 22.48 14.14 -10.29
N GLY A 177 23.02 14.59 -9.15
CA GLY A 177 24.38 15.15 -9.07
C GLY A 177 25.34 14.12 -8.49
N ILE A 178 26.59 14.06 -8.92
CA ILE A 178 27.60 13.15 -8.33
C ILE A 178 28.79 13.96 -7.82
N ASN A 179 29.23 13.71 -6.59
CA ASN A 179 30.52 14.21 -6.10
C ASN A 179 31.41 13.05 -5.62
N SER A 180 32.70 13.12 -5.88
CA SER A 180 33.71 12.27 -5.24
C SER A 180 34.62 13.20 -4.44
N ALA A 181 34.44 13.17 -3.13
CA ALA A 181 35.19 13.99 -2.19
C ALA A 181 36.40 13.24 -1.60
N GLN A 182 36.27 11.91 -1.52
CA GLN A 182 37.34 10.98 -1.16
C GLN A 182 37.56 10.02 -2.33
N GLU A 183 38.80 9.57 -2.53
CA GLU A 183 39.20 8.65 -3.60
C GLU A 183 38.49 7.27 -3.55
N SER A 184 37.60 7.03 -2.58
CA SER A 184 36.88 5.76 -2.37
C SER A 184 35.39 5.76 -2.74
N HIS A 185 34.70 6.92 -2.77
CA HIS A 185 33.23 6.95 -2.86
C HIS A 185 32.65 7.91 -3.90
N LEU A 186 31.45 7.58 -4.38
CA LEU A 186 30.53 8.41 -5.14
C LEU A 186 29.34 8.83 -4.27
N TYR A 187 28.91 10.08 -4.38
CA TYR A 187 27.75 10.60 -3.66
C TYR A 187 26.75 11.23 -4.61
N TRP A 188 25.45 10.90 -4.50
CA TRP A 188 24.42 11.52 -5.33
C TRP A 188 23.12 11.78 -4.58
N THR A 189 22.20 12.50 -5.19
CA THR A 189 20.84 12.65 -4.66
C THR A 189 19.81 12.09 -5.64
N GLU A 190 18.74 11.56 -5.07
CA GLU A 190 17.53 11.21 -5.80
C GLU A 190 16.40 12.07 -5.22
N SER A 191 15.46 12.50 -6.05
CA SER A 191 14.33 13.31 -5.59
C SER A 191 13.03 12.68 -6.04
N GLY A 192 12.26 12.19 -5.07
CA GLY A 192 10.88 11.78 -5.26
C GLY A 192 9.95 12.80 -4.65
N TYR A 193 9.08 13.40 -5.46
CA TYR A 193 7.98 14.20 -4.93
C TYR A 193 6.63 13.74 -5.52
N PRO A 194 5.65 13.40 -4.66
CA PRO A 194 5.77 13.23 -3.20
C PRO A 194 6.62 11.99 -2.86
N GLY A 195 7.38 12.03 -1.76
CA GLY A 195 8.27 10.91 -1.39
C GLY A 195 9.54 11.31 -0.66
N GLU A 196 10.53 10.42 -0.70
CA GLU A 196 11.85 10.62 -0.11
C GLU A 196 12.82 11.22 -1.12
N SER A 197 13.68 12.11 -0.62
CA SER A 197 14.85 12.61 -1.33
C SER A 197 16.12 12.22 -0.58
N PRO A 198 16.75 11.07 -0.90
CA PRO A 198 17.98 10.65 -0.25
C PRO A 198 19.21 11.36 -0.83
N ILE A 199 20.25 11.47 -0.01
CA ILE A 199 21.64 11.54 -0.45
C ILE A 199 22.23 10.14 -0.26
N ARG A 200 22.75 9.59 -1.34
CA ARG A 200 23.30 8.25 -1.42
C ARG A 200 24.81 8.26 -1.50
N ARG A 201 25.44 7.19 -1.02
CA ARG A 201 26.87 6.91 -1.09
C ARG A 201 27.10 5.52 -1.69
N LEU A 202 28.02 5.39 -2.63
CA LEU A 202 28.46 4.11 -3.20
C LEU A 202 29.98 4.02 -3.25
N GLU A 203 30.52 2.88 -2.84
CA GLU A 203 31.94 2.54 -3.02
C GLU A 203 32.29 2.48 -4.51
N ILE A 204 33.42 3.06 -4.91
CA ILE A 204 33.87 3.08 -6.32
C ILE A 204 34.09 1.67 -6.88
N GLY A 205 34.37 0.70 -6.01
CA GLY A 205 34.44 -0.72 -6.36
C GLY A 205 33.10 -1.31 -6.83
N GLY A 206 31.98 -0.60 -6.66
CA GLY A 206 30.62 -1.08 -6.88
C GLY A 206 29.99 -1.62 -5.59
N GLY A 207 28.76 -2.13 -5.71
CA GLY A 207 27.97 -2.64 -4.58
C GLY A 207 26.58 -2.02 -4.50
N SER A 208 25.94 -2.12 -3.34
CA SER A 208 24.68 -1.45 -3.05
C SER A 208 24.96 -0.07 -2.44
N PRO A 209 24.20 0.98 -2.82
CA PRO A 209 24.36 2.28 -2.20
C PRO A 209 23.74 2.36 -0.81
N ASP A 210 24.37 3.16 0.06
CA ASP A 210 23.85 3.57 1.35
C ASP A 210 23.05 4.86 1.20
N ASP A 211 21.90 4.96 1.88
CA ASP A 211 21.29 6.27 2.16
C ASP A 211 22.02 6.88 3.37
N ILE A 212 22.67 8.04 3.22
CA ILE A 212 23.41 8.71 4.32
C ILE A 212 22.67 9.94 4.87
N HIS A 213 21.64 10.39 4.16
CA HIS A 213 20.73 11.45 4.57
C HIS A 213 19.42 11.33 3.80
N VAL A 214 18.29 11.63 4.41
CA VAL A 214 16.97 11.58 3.74
C VAL A 214 16.13 12.77 4.17
N GLU A 215 15.54 13.47 3.19
CA GLU A 215 14.47 14.46 3.45
C GLU A 215 13.12 13.91 2.98
N ASN A 216 12.08 14.11 3.77
CA ASN A 216 10.71 13.66 3.47
C ASN A 216 9.88 14.81 2.88
N ASN A 217 9.26 14.58 1.72
CA ASN A 217 8.40 15.56 1.02
C ASN A 217 9.07 16.90 0.74
N ILE A 218 10.40 16.90 0.63
CA ILE A 218 11.23 18.05 0.30
C ILE A 218 12.10 17.66 -0.89
N VAL A 219 12.13 18.53 -1.90
CA VAL A 219 12.98 18.35 -3.08
C VAL A 219 14.39 18.83 -2.75
N LEU A 220 15.36 17.94 -2.89
CA LEU A 220 16.77 18.31 -2.88
C LEU A 220 17.17 18.92 -4.22
N GLY A 221 18.11 19.86 -4.19
CA GLY A 221 18.73 20.37 -5.40
C GLY A 221 19.44 19.26 -6.15
N ASP A 222 19.48 19.37 -7.47
CA ASP A 222 20.16 18.47 -8.41
C ASP A 222 21.68 18.45 -8.26
N GLN A 223 22.25 19.44 -7.58
CA GLN A 223 23.69 19.59 -7.43
C GLN A 223 24.16 19.31 -6.00
N LEU A 224 25.22 18.50 -5.91
CA LEU A 224 25.97 18.22 -4.68
C LEU A 224 27.40 18.74 -4.81
N TYR A 225 27.84 19.50 -3.82
CA TYR A 225 29.23 19.93 -3.70
C TYR A 225 29.88 19.21 -2.53
N ALA A 226 31.16 18.88 -2.61
CA ALA A 226 31.87 18.31 -1.48
C ALA A 226 33.28 18.89 -1.37
N ASP A 227 33.75 19.04 -0.13
CA ASP A 227 35.15 19.29 0.23
C ASP A 227 35.73 18.06 0.93
N ASP A 228 36.89 18.14 1.58
CA ASP A 228 37.53 16.98 2.23
C ASP A 228 36.76 16.45 3.47
N GLU A 229 35.73 17.15 3.95
CA GLU A 229 35.01 16.84 5.19
C GLU A 229 33.49 16.72 5.02
N TYR A 230 32.87 17.51 4.14
CA TYR A 230 31.41 17.65 4.03
C TYR A 230 30.88 17.54 2.59
N ILE A 231 29.64 17.08 2.48
CA ILE A 231 28.75 17.23 1.32
C ILE A 231 27.81 18.40 1.61
N TYR A 232 27.67 19.31 0.66
CA TYR A 232 26.82 20.47 0.67
C TYR A 232 25.70 20.31 -0.37
N PHE A 233 24.48 20.62 0.03
CA PHE A 233 23.30 20.48 -0.82
C PHE A 233 22.29 21.57 -0.52
N SER A 234 21.44 21.85 -1.51
CA SER A 234 20.31 22.76 -1.33
C SER A 234 19.03 21.97 -1.12
N ARG A 235 18.11 22.50 -0.33
CA ARG A 235 16.75 22.00 -0.22
C ARG A 235 15.74 23.09 -0.57
N LEU A 236 14.73 22.74 -1.35
CA LEU A 236 13.63 23.63 -1.73
C LEU A 236 12.47 23.43 -0.76
N LEU A 237 12.23 24.43 0.09
CA LEU A 237 11.10 24.42 1.02
C LEU A 237 9.79 24.67 0.25
N GLN A 238 8.67 24.21 0.83
CA GLN A 238 7.33 24.49 0.29
C GLN A 238 7.02 26.00 0.17
N THR A 239 7.72 26.84 0.92
CA THR A 239 7.64 28.31 0.83
C THR A 239 8.33 28.88 -0.41
N GLY A 240 9.02 28.06 -1.21
CA GLY A 240 9.85 28.47 -2.34
C GLY A 240 11.26 28.92 -1.96
N LEU A 241 11.59 28.99 -0.67
CA LEU A 241 12.93 29.33 -0.20
C LEU A 241 13.89 28.16 -0.39
N ARG A 242 15.11 28.45 -0.87
CA ARG A 242 16.23 27.50 -0.90
C ARG A 242 17.09 27.64 0.35
N GLN A 243 17.39 26.53 1.01
CA GLN A 243 18.30 26.49 2.14
C GLN A 243 19.50 25.61 1.82
N MET A 244 20.70 26.11 2.12
CA MET A 244 21.92 25.31 2.06
C MET A 244 22.09 24.48 3.34
N ARG A 245 22.45 23.22 3.16
CA ARG A 245 22.73 22.23 4.20
C ARG A 245 24.07 21.57 3.92
N ARG A 246 24.60 20.89 4.94
CA ARG A 246 25.75 20.01 4.80
C ARG A 246 25.65 18.79 5.70
N ILE A 247 26.28 17.70 5.30
CA ILE A 247 26.46 16.46 6.07
C ILE A 247 27.93 16.01 5.98
N PRO A 248 28.49 15.34 7.02
CA PRO A 248 29.83 14.75 6.94
C PRO A 248 29.94 13.70 5.84
N LEU A 249 31.11 13.56 5.23
CA LEU A 249 31.37 12.52 4.21
C LEU A 249 31.32 11.09 4.76
N ASP A 250 31.70 10.95 6.03
CA ASP A 250 31.71 9.71 6.81
C ASP A 250 30.40 9.51 7.59
N ALA A 251 29.34 10.22 7.21
CA ALA A 251 28.00 9.99 7.76
C ALA A 251 27.66 8.50 7.71
N ALA A 252 27.14 7.98 8.83
CA ALA A 252 26.72 6.60 8.94
C ALA A 252 25.59 6.31 7.93
N ALA A 253 25.55 5.09 7.42
CA ALA A 253 24.43 4.62 6.63
C ALA A 253 23.15 4.62 7.48
N ILE A 254 22.04 5.04 6.87
CA ILE A 254 20.71 4.92 7.43
C ILE A 254 20.21 3.52 7.10
N GLU A 255 20.36 2.64 8.07
CA GLU A 255 19.82 1.29 8.03
C GLU A 255 18.33 1.29 8.37
N ARG A 256 17.58 0.45 7.67
CA ARG A 256 16.13 0.31 7.80
C ARG A 256 15.79 -1.17 7.83
N ASP A 257 15.75 -1.71 9.03
CA ASP A 257 15.44 -3.12 9.30
C ASP A 257 13.92 -3.29 9.26
N ILE A 258 13.40 -3.79 8.13
CA ILE A 258 11.96 -3.95 7.88
C ILE A 258 11.56 -5.38 8.21
N GLN A 259 10.77 -5.52 9.26
CA GLN A 259 10.46 -6.83 9.81
C GLN A 259 8.98 -7.19 9.65
N PHE A 260 8.70 -8.44 9.27
CA PHE A 260 7.36 -9.03 9.39
C PHE A 260 6.98 -9.17 10.87
N THR A 261 5.77 -8.71 11.24
CA THR A 261 5.30 -8.79 12.62
C THR A 261 4.17 -9.80 12.78
N ASN A 262 3.15 -9.72 11.94
CA ASN A 262 2.01 -10.64 11.97
C ASN A 262 1.21 -10.58 10.66
N TRP A 263 0.28 -11.51 10.49
CA TRP A 263 -0.75 -11.47 9.46
C TRP A 263 -2.07 -12.06 9.96
N GLU A 264 -3.13 -11.77 9.22
CA GLU A 264 -4.48 -12.24 9.48
C GLU A 264 -5.07 -12.72 8.16
N VAL A 265 -5.50 -13.98 8.12
CA VAL A 265 -6.25 -14.54 6.99
C VAL A 265 -7.71 -14.60 7.41
N THR A 266 -8.53 -13.66 6.93
CA THR A 266 -9.88 -13.44 7.46
C THR A 266 -10.97 -13.57 6.41
N GLN A 267 -12.10 -14.09 6.87
CA GLN A 267 -13.38 -14.29 6.23
C GLN A 267 -14.50 -13.74 7.14
N ALA A 268 -14.22 -12.59 7.78
CA ALA A 268 -15.06 -11.82 8.72
C ALA A 268 -15.01 -12.23 10.20
N ILE A 269 -14.65 -13.47 10.55
CA ILE A 269 -14.71 -13.93 11.95
C ILE A 269 -13.38 -14.44 12.50
N GLN A 270 -12.27 -14.28 11.79
CA GLN A 270 -10.95 -14.74 12.25
C GLN A 270 -10.29 -13.74 13.20
N ASN A 271 -9.37 -14.23 14.02
CA ASN A 271 -8.53 -13.42 14.92
C ASN A 271 -7.07 -13.45 14.45
N LEU A 272 -6.21 -12.65 15.09
CA LEU A 272 -4.77 -12.60 14.79
C LEU A 272 -4.02 -13.91 15.07
N ASP A 273 -4.63 -14.81 15.85
CA ASP A 273 -4.10 -16.15 16.13
C ASP A 273 -4.58 -17.20 15.10
N ASN A 274 -5.41 -16.78 14.12
CA ASN A 274 -6.01 -17.62 13.08
C ASN A 274 -6.69 -18.90 13.61
N GLU A 275 -7.33 -18.83 14.78
CA GLU A 275 -7.91 -20.01 15.46
C GLU A 275 -9.22 -20.51 14.81
N ASN A 276 -9.94 -19.63 14.12
CA ASN A 276 -11.19 -19.99 13.45
C ASN A 276 -10.91 -20.63 12.08
N PRO A 277 -11.49 -21.81 11.79
CA PRO A 277 -11.29 -22.48 10.49
C PRO A 277 -11.65 -21.58 9.31
N LEU A 278 -10.91 -21.72 8.22
CA LEU A 278 -11.23 -21.08 6.96
C LEU A 278 -12.15 -21.98 6.15
N VAL A 279 -13.19 -21.39 5.58
CA VAL A 279 -14.17 -22.08 4.74
C VAL A 279 -13.71 -22.04 3.29
N ALA A 280 -13.73 -23.19 2.64
CA ALA A 280 -13.39 -23.27 1.22
C ALA A 280 -14.33 -22.40 0.38
N ASP A 281 -13.81 -21.83 -0.71
CA ASP A 281 -14.55 -21.06 -1.71
C ASP A 281 -15.21 -19.76 -1.21
N LYS A 282 -15.07 -19.44 0.09
CA LYS A 282 -15.51 -18.16 0.67
C LYS A 282 -14.49 -17.04 0.39
N PRO A 283 -14.94 -15.83 0.02
CA PRO A 283 -14.06 -14.67 -0.16
C PRO A 283 -13.15 -14.46 1.05
N THR A 284 -11.85 -14.31 0.81
CA THR A 284 -10.83 -14.28 1.86
C THR A 284 -9.86 -13.12 1.65
N LEU A 285 -9.62 -12.35 2.71
CA LEU A 285 -8.65 -11.27 2.75
C LEU A 285 -7.45 -11.70 3.60
N VAL A 286 -6.23 -11.36 3.16
CA VAL A 286 -5.02 -11.45 3.97
C VAL A 286 -4.57 -10.03 4.31
N ARG A 287 -4.49 -9.71 5.61
CA ARG A 287 -3.93 -8.46 6.13
C ARG A 287 -2.55 -8.76 6.69
N VAL A 288 -1.51 -8.08 6.23
CA VAL A 288 -0.13 -8.27 6.70
C VAL A 288 0.36 -7.03 7.43
N TYR A 289 1.09 -7.22 8.52
CA TYR A 289 1.65 -6.19 9.38
C TYR A 289 3.17 -6.32 9.47
N GLY A 290 3.84 -5.17 9.59
CA GLY A 290 5.28 -5.10 9.72
C GLY A 290 5.73 -3.89 10.53
N THR A 291 6.97 -3.95 11.00
CA THR A 291 7.63 -2.91 11.78
C THR A 291 8.93 -2.49 11.13
N ILE A 292 9.51 -1.39 11.62
CA ILE A 292 10.80 -0.90 11.14
C ILE A 292 11.64 -0.39 12.30
N THR A 293 12.96 -0.61 12.24
CA THR A 293 13.93 0.05 13.12
C THR A 293 15.01 0.79 12.31
N GLY A 294 15.78 1.66 12.99
CA GLY A 294 16.80 2.50 12.34
C GLY A 294 16.26 3.82 11.78
N GLY A 295 15.43 3.77 10.74
CA GLY A 295 14.83 4.97 10.12
C GLY A 295 13.45 4.71 9.49
N ASP A 296 12.68 5.77 9.26
CA ASP A 296 11.38 5.66 8.59
C ASP A 296 11.54 5.26 7.11
N ALA A 297 10.55 4.52 6.58
CA ALA A 297 10.49 4.10 5.17
C ALA A 297 9.13 4.48 4.56
N ASN A 298 9.15 5.27 3.49
CA ASN A 298 7.96 5.64 2.73
C ASN A 298 7.80 4.82 1.45
N MET A 299 6.66 4.16 1.28
CA MET A 299 6.36 3.25 0.14
C MET A 299 7.04 1.88 0.20
N VAL A 300 6.98 1.21 1.34
CA VAL A 300 7.34 -0.21 1.47
C VAL A 300 6.31 -1.08 0.76
N TYR A 301 6.74 -1.87 -0.22
CA TYR A 301 5.89 -2.80 -0.95
C TYR A 301 5.83 -4.16 -0.25
N ALA A 302 4.75 -4.90 -0.48
CA ALA A 302 4.65 -6.30 -0.09
C ALA A 302 4.15 -7.15 -1.27
N ARG A 303 4.51 -8.43 -1.27
CA ARG A 303 4.02 -9.43 -2.22
C ARG A 303 3.58 -10.68 -1.45
N LEU A 304 2.49 -11.29 -1.90
CA LEU A 304 1.98 -12.54 -1.33
C LEU A 304 2.07 -13.65 -2.37
N GLU A 305 2.92 -14.63 -2.14
CA GLU A 305 3.05 -15.83 -2.95
C GLU A 305 2.15 -16.94 -2.38
N GLY A 306 1.39 -17.60 -3.23
CA GLY A 306 0.59 -18.77 -2.86
C GLY A 306 1.05 -20.02 -3.60
N ARG A 307 1.17 -21.12 -2.87
CA ARG A 307 1.53 -22.44 -3.38
C ARG A 307 0.57 -23.52 -2.89
N ARG A 308 0.39 -24.55 -3.70
CA ARG A 308 -0.28 -25.79 -3.31
C ARG A 308 0.57 -26.97 -3.76
N ASN A 309 0.90 -27.87 -2.83
CA ASN A 309 1.80 -29.01 -3.08
C ASN A 309 3.14 -28.60 -3.73
N GLY A 310 3.70 -27.46 -3.28
CA GLY A 310 4.95 -26.89 -3.78
C GLY A 310 4.86 -26.17 -5.13
N VAL A 311 3.69 -26.16 -5.79
CA VAL A 311 3.48 -25.48 -7.09
C VAL A 311 2.81 -24.12 -6.87
N ALA A 312 3.34 -23.07 -7.50
CA ALA A 312 2.76 -21.74 -7.47
C ALA A 312 1.34 -21.73 -8.07
N LEU A 313 0.40 -21.10 -7.37
CA LEU A 313 -0.97 -20.96 -7.82
C LEU A 313 -1.09 -19.91 -8.94
N PRO A 314 -2.10 -20.00 -9.82
CA PRO A 314 -2.34 -18.99 -10.85
C PRO A 314 -2.46 -17.58 -10.27
N GLY A 315 -1.74 -16.61 -10.86
CA GLY A 315 -1.71 -15.22 -10.40
C GLY A 315 -0.69 -14.93 -9.29
N SER A 316 -0.01 -15.96 -8.76
CA SER A 316 1.05 -15.79 -7.76
C SER A 316 2.33 -15.18 -8.37
N PRO A 317 3.02 -14.23 -7.71
CA PRO A 317 2.65 -13.58 -6.46
C PRO A 317 1.65 -12.42 -6.67
N LEU A 318 0.79 -12.18 -5.67
CA LEU A 318 -0.22 -11.13 -5.69
C LEU A 318 0.36 -9.74 -5.30
N PRO A 319 -0.07 -8.65 -5.96
CA PRO A 319 0.06 -7.29 -5.43
C PRO A 319 -0.86 -7.05 -4.24
N THR A 320 -0.51 -6.05 -3.44
CA THR A 320 -1.43 -5.49 -2.46
C THR A 320 -2.53 -4.70 -3.17
N ILE A 321 -3.77 -4.76 -2.66
CA ILE A 321 -4.91 -4.03 -3.21
C ILE A 321 -4.91 -2.56 -2.79
N ASN A 322 -4.28 -2.25 -1.65
CA ASN A 322 -4.19 -0.92 -1.06
C ASN A 322 -2.83 -0.23 -1.30
N GLY A 323 -1.98 -0.75 -2.20
CA GLY A 323 -0.68 -0.17 -2.55
C GLY A 323 0.38 -0.31 -1.45
N PRO A 324 1.52 0.40 -1.56
CA PRO A 324 2.61 0.32 -0.59
C PRO A 324 2.29 1.07 0.71
N ARG A 325 2.90 0.67 1.82
CA ARG A 325 2.69 1.25 3.15
C ARG A 325 3.88 2.10 3.58
N ASN A 326 3.62 3.10 4.43
CA ASN A 326 4.68 3.80 5.13
C ASN A 326 4.92 3.10 6.47
N LEU A 327 6.17 2.81 6.77
CA LEU A 327 6.58 2.31 8.08
C LEU A 327 7.33 3.42 8.80
N GLN A 328 6.86 3.74 10.00
CA GLN A 328 7.51 4.69 10.89
C GLN A 328 8.10 3.96 12.09
N VAL A 329 9.24 4.40 12.61
CA VAL A 329 9.86 3.78 13.81
C VAL A 329 8.89 3.83 15.01
N ILE A 330 7.98 4.79 15.02
CA ILE A 330 6.90 4.91 16.02
C ILE A 330 5.55 4.93 15.29
N GLY A 331 4.58 4.16 15.79
CA GLY A 331 3.19 4.23 15.33
C GLY A 331 2.75 3.15 14.33
N ASN A 332 3.52 2.06 14.19
CA ASN A 332 3.13 0.86 13.40
C ASN A 332 2.48 -0.22 14.27
N ALA A 333 1.80 0.15 15.35
CA ALA A 333 0.99 -0.82 16.09
C ALA A 333 -0.09 -1.40 15.17
N ILE A 334 -0.34 -2.70 15.31
CA ILE A 334 -1.45 -3.38 14.63
C ILE A 334 -2.75 -2.65 14.96
N ASN A 335 -3.48 -2.24 13.93
CA ASN A 335 -4.77 -1.57 14.05
C ASN A 335 -5.66 -2.05 12.90
N ARG A 336 -6.72 -2.79 13.25
CA ARG A 336 -7.63 -3.45 12.29
C ARG A 336 -8.63 -2.44 11.70
N ASP A 337 -9.05 -1.45 12.50
CA ASP A 337 -9.97 -0.37 12.11
C ASP A 337 -9.41 0.58 11.03
N VAL A 338 -8.12 0.46 10.69
CA VAL A 338 -7.43 1.36 9.76
C VAL A 338 -6.79 0.57 8.63
N ASP A 339 -7.48 0.45 7.50
CA ASP A 339 -7.07 -0.29 6.29
C ASP A 339 -5.68 0.04 5.74
N ASN A 340 -5.12 1.21 6.08
CA ASN A 340 -3.80 1.65 5.60
C ASN A 340 -2.66 1.35 6.58
N LYS A 341 -2.93 0.62 7.67
CA LYS A 341 -1.97 0.09 8.65
C LYS A 341 -1.54 -1.35 8.36
N SER A 342 -2.09 -1.98 7.34
CA SER A 342 -1.73 -3.31 6.83
C SER A 342 -1.53 -3.30 5.33
N TRP A 343 -0.77 -4.25 4.81
CA TRP A 343 -0.84 -4.61 3.39
C TRP A 343 -1.97 -5.61 3.18
N ASN A 344 -2.94 -5.26 2.34
CA ASN A 344 -4.14 -6.08 2.14
C ASN A 344 -4.04 -6.82 0.81
N PHE A 345 -4.40 -8.10 0.81
CA PHE A 345 -4.47 -8.97 -0.36
C PHE A 345 -5.82 -9.67 -0.40
N GLU A 346 -6.52 -9.59 -1.52
CA GLU A 346 -7.71 -10.42 -1.75
C GLU A 346 -7.26 -11.72 -2.43
N LEU A 347 -7.59 -12.86 -1.83
CA LEU A 347 -7.24 -14.15 -2.41
C LEU A 347 -8.17 -14.46 -3.60
N PRO A 348 -7.63 -14.82 -4.78
CA PRO A 348 -8.45 -15.31 -5.88
C PRO A 348 -9.26 -16.54 -5.46
N ALA A 349 -10.47 -16.73 -5.99
CA ALA A 349 -11.31 -17.89 -5.68
C ALA A 349 -10.61 -19.25 -5.91
N ALA A 350 -9.67 -19.33 -6.87
CA ALA A 350 -8.88 -20.55 -7.10
C ALA A 350 -7.88 -20.87 -5.97
N TRP A 351 -7.59 -19.93 -5.07
CA TRP A 351 -6.69 -20.12 -3.93
C TRP A 351 -7.43 -20.62 -2.70
N THR A 352 -8.74 -20.34 -2.60
CA THR A 352 -9.59 -20.68 -1.45
C THR A 352 -10.26 -22.05 -1.60
N ASN A 353 -9.99 -22.82 -2.65
CA ASN A 353 -10.54 -24.18 -2.78
C ASN A 353 -10.08 -25.06 -1.60
N ALA A 354 -10.89 -26.05 -1.24
CA ALA A 354 -10.60 -26.95 -0.12
C ALA A 354 -9.19 -27.57 -0.16
N GLY A 355 -8.61 -27.73 1.03
CA GLY A 355 -7.26 -28.25 1.27
C GLY A 355 -6.26 -27.20 1.70
N ASP A 356 -5.01 -27.63 1.82
CA ASP A 356 -3.93 -26.79 2.31
C ASP A 356 -3.42 -25.82 1.24
N ILE A 357 -3.08 -24.61 1.67
CA ILE A 357 -2.36 -23.59 0.91
C ILE A 357 -1.15 -23.14 1.73
N GLU A 358 0.00 -23.04 1.07
CA GLU A 358 1.18 -22.39 1.65
C GLU A 358 1.21 -20.95 1.15
N LEU A 359 1.22 -19.99 2.07
CA LEU A 359 1.34 -18.57 1.76
C LEU A 359 2.71 -18.08 2.21
N THR A 360 3.38 -17.29 1.37
CA THR A 360 4.63 -16.61 1.70
C THR A 360 4.46 -15.12 1.47
N VAL A 361 4.60 -14.32 2.51
CA VAL A 361 4.68 -12.87 2.36
C VAL A 361 6.14 -12.41 2.33
N ARG A 362 6.43 -11.45 1.45
CA ARG A 362 7.70 -10.72 1.41
C ARG A 362 7.46 -9.23 1.52
N LEU A 363 8.06 -8.61 2.54
CA LEU A 363 8.16 -7.16 2.68
C LEU A 363 9.39 -6.64 1.94
N ASP A 364 9.29 -5.43 1.37
CA ASP A 364 10.30 -4.81 0.49
C ASP A 364 10.93 -5.78 -0.54
N PRO A 365 10.14 -6.45 -1.39
CA PRO A 365 10.63 -7.46 -2.34
C PRO A 365 11.58 -6.92 -3.41
N TYR A 366 11.77 -5.60 -3.47
CA TYR A 366 12.66 -4.93 -4.42
C TYR A 366 13.96 -4.44 -3.77
N HIS A 367 14.14 -4.70 -2.47
CA HIS A 367 15.26 -4.20 -1.67
C HIS A 367 15.46 -2.70 -1.88
N THR A 368 14.35 -1.99 -1.76
CA THR A 368 14.28 -0.55 -1.96
C THR A 368 15.16 0.15 -0.94
N TYR A 369 15.26 -0.38 0.28
CA TYR A 369 16.01 0.20 1.38
C TYR A 369 17.24 -0.61 1.76
N THR A 370 18.20 0.04 2.42
CA THR A 370 19.34 -0.62 3.06
C THR A 370 18.86 -1.34 4.32
N ASP A 371 18.45 -2.59 4.13
CA ASP A 371 17.96 -3.46 5.20
C ASP A 371 19.09 -4.41 5.67
N PRO A 372 19.51 -4.32 6.94
CA PRO A 372 20.60 -5.15 7.47
C PRO A 372 20.22 -6.63 7.67
N ASP A 373 18.92 -6.98 7.72
CA ASP A 373 18.46 -8.34 7.97
C ASP A 373 17.26 -8.74 7.08
N LEU A 374 17.54 -8.94 5.80
CA LEU A 374 16.55 -9.39 4.80
C LEU A 374 15.84 -10.71 5.16
N ALA A 375 16.36 -11.51 6.10
CA ALA A 375 15.75 -12.78 6.46
C ALA A 375 14.47 -12.60 7.30
N ASN A 376 14.26 -11.43 7.91
CA ASN A 376 13.11 -11.13 8.75
C ASN A 376 11.95 -10.44 8.00
N ASN A 377 12.15 -10.16 6.70
CA ASN A 377 11.17 -9.57 5.79
C ASN A 377 10.21 -10.60 5.19
N ASP A 378 10.59 -11.88 5.22
CA ASP A 378 9.85 -13.01 4.68
C ASP A 378 9.18 -13.82 5.80
N HIS A 379 7.93 -14.22 5.60
CA HIS A 379 7.24 -15.17 6.47
C HIS A 379 6.43 -16.17 5.64
N THR A 380 6.43 -17.44 6.05
CA THR A 380 5.70 -18.51 5.38
C THR A 380 4.94 -19.34 6.40
N GLU A 381 3.65 -19.56 6.16
CA GLU A 381 2.87 -20.52 6.93
C GLU A 381 1.78 -21.17 6.06
N THR A 382 1.28 -22.31 6.52
CA THR A 382 0.28 -23.12 5.83
C THR A 382 -1.08 -22.92 6.47
N PHE A 383 -2.10 -22.67 5.64
CA PHE A 383 -3.49 -22.57 6.04
C PHE A 383 -4.31 -23.67 5.39
N THR A 384 -5.39 -24.09 6.06
CA THR A 384 -6.29 -25.14 5.55
C THR A 384 -7.67 -24.55 5.29
N PHE A 385 -8.14 -24.63 4.05
CA PHE A 385 -9.53 -24.35 3.69
C PHE A 385 -10.37 -25.61 3.81
N THR A 386 -11.44 -25.55 4.59
CA THR A 386 -12.35 -26.67 4.85
C THR A 386 -13.63 -26.52 4.04
N ALA A 387 -13.97 -27.53 3.24
CA ALA A 387 -15.29 -27.58 2.60
C ALA A 387 -16.37 -27.83 3.66
N LEU A 388 -17.38 -26.99 3.67
CA LEU A 388 -18.56 -27.13 4.53
C LEU A 388 -19.79 -27.42 3.67
N ASN A 389 -20.86 -27.89 4.31
CA ASN A 389 -22.13 -28.08 3.62
C ASN A 389 -22.82 -26.74 3.39
N ASP A 390 -23.51 -26.61 2.26
CA ASP A 390 -24.39 -25.48 1.96
C ASP A 390 -25.45 -25.29 3.08
N VAL A 391 -25.88 -24.05 3.27
CA VAL A 391 -26.98 -23.70 4.19
C VAL A 391 -28.24 -23.33 3.40
N CYS A 392 -29.33 -24.04 3.66
CA CYS A 392 -30.64 -23.82 3.04
C CYS A 392 -31.62 -23.20 4.05
N ILE A 393 -32.09 -22.00 3.75
CA ILE A 393 -32.95 -21.20 4.63
C ILE A 393 -34.34 -21.13 4.01
N TYR A 394 -35.25 -21.93 4.56
CA TYR A 394 -36.66 -21.88 4.22
C TYR A 394 -37.33 -20.81 5.05
N SER A 395 -37.84 -19.76 4.41
CA SER A 395 -38.41 -18.63 5.15
C SER A 395 -39.91 -18.48 4.96
N TRP A 396 -40.64 -18.17 6.03
CA TRP A 396 -42.08 -17.88 6.00
C TRP A 396 -42.39 -16.53 6.63
N PRO A 397 -43.33 -15.75 6.09
CA PRO A 397 -43.90 -14.59 6.77
C PRO A 397 -44.59 -15.00 8.06
N ILE A 398 -44.34 -14.28 9.14
CA ILE A 398 -45.10 -14.41 10.39
C ILE A 398 -46.19 -13.34 10.40
N HIS A 399 -47.46 -13.78 10.41
CA HIS A 399 -48.58 -12.86 10.57
C HIS A 399 -48.60 -12.38 12.02
N SER A 400 -48.31 -11.10 12.21
CA SER A 400 -48.46 -10.38 13.47
C SER A 400 -49.45 -9.24 13.28
N HIS A 401 -49.69 -8.40 14.29
CA HIS A 401 -50.53 -7.21 14.15
C HIS A 401 -49.96 -6.10 13.25
N ALA A 402 -48.81 -6.33 12.62
CA ALA A 402 -48.21 -5.49 11.57
C ALA A 402 -48.56 -6.02 10.16
N PRO A 403 -48.25 -5.28 9.09
CA PRO A 403 -48.33 -5.83 7.73
C PRO A 403 -47.59 -7.17 7.63
N ILE A 404 -48.13 -8.09 6.84
CA ILE A 404 -47.48 -9.39 6.59
C ILE A 404 -46.18 -9.12 5.82
N PRO A 405 -45.01 -9.52 6.35
CA PRO A 405 -43.74 -9.26 5.68
C PRO A 405 -43.59 -10.14 4.43
N SER A 406 -42.75 -9.69 3.51
CA SER A 406 -42.42 -10.40 2.29
C SER A 406 -40.91 -10.53 2.14
N ALA A 407 -40.47 -11.62 1.51
CA ALA A 407 -39.08 -11.77 1.07
C ALA A 407 -38.67 -10.74 0.00
N GLN A 408 -39.63 -10.01 -0.56
CA GLN A 408 -39.42 -8.92 -1.52
C GLN A 408 -39.52 -7.53 -0.87
N ASP A 409 -39.72 -7.45 0.45
CA ASP A 409 -39.70 -6.16 1.14
C ASP A 409 -38.30 -5.53 1.07
N PRO A 410 -38.18 -4.20 1.09
CA PRO A 410 -36.89 -3.53 1.08
C PRO A 410 -35.96 -4.01 2.19
N ASN A 411 -34.66 -4.06 1.91
CA ASN A 411 -33.59 -4.44 2.85
C ASN A 411 -33.58 -5.92 3.31
N VAL A 412 -34.55 -6.75 2.87
CA VAL A 412 -34.55 -8.18 3.19
C VAL A 412 -33.41 -8.90 2.47
N SER A 413 -33.19 -8.65 1.18
CA SER A 413 -32.04 -9.24 0.44
C SER A 413 -30.70 -8.92 1.10
N GLU A 414 -30.51 -7.67 1.52
CA GLU A 414 -29.29 -7.17 2.14
C GLU A 414 -29.07 -7.80 3.52
N THR A 415 -30.15 -8.17 4.21
CA THR A 415 -30.08 -8.95 5.46
C THR A 415 -29.49 -10.34 5.22
N PHE A 416 -29.90 -11.02 4.14
CA PHE A 416 -29.34 -12.32 3.76
C PHE A 416 -27.90 -12.20 3.23
N ASP A 417 -27.57 -11.11 2.52
CA ASP A 417 -26.20 -10.85 2.06
C ASP A 417 -25.23 -10.68 3.24
N LEU A 418 -25.61 -9.88 4.26
CA LEU A 418 -24.77 -9.70 5.45
C LEU A 418 -24.64 -11.01 6.24
N PHE A 419 -25.72 -11.77 6.34
CA PHE A 419 -25.72 -13.09 6.94
C PHE A 419 -24.70 -14.03 6.27
N GLU A 420 -24.70 -14.11 4.94
CA GLU A 420 -23.78 -14.97 4.18
C GLU A 420 -22.32 -14.53 4.37
N ARG A 421 -22.08 -13.23 4.52
CA ARG A 421 -20.73 -12.71 4.85
C ARG A 421 -20.25 -13.18 6.22
N LEU A 422 -21.10 -13.09 7.25
CA LEU A 422 -20.74 -13.37 8.64
C LEU A 422 -20.65 -14.86 8.98
N TRP A 423 -21.51 -15.69 8.38
CA TRP A 423 -21.54 -17.11 8.72
C TRP A 423 -20.38 -17.84 8.04
N PRO A 424 -19.71 -18.81 8.70
CA PRO A 424 -18.74 -19.71 8.06
C PRO A 424 -19.40 -20.65 7.03
N ILE A 425 -19.79 -20.11 5.89
CA ILE A 425 -20.30 -20.78 4.69
C ILE A 425 -19.79 -20.05 3.44
N ASP A 426 -19.66 -20.78 2.34
CA ASP A 426 -19.36 -20.20 1.03
C ASP A 426 -20.61 -19.56 0.40
N GLN A 427 -21.77 -20.20 0.56
CA GLN A 427 -23.04 -19.80 -0.02
C GLN A 427 -24.24 -20.19 0.85
N ALA A 428 -25.24 -19.31 0.91
CA ALA A 428 -26.56 -19.61 1.47
C ALA A 428 -27.63 -19.68 0.35
N TYR A 429 -28.62 -20.55 0.53
CA TYR A 429 -29.80 -20.58 -0.34
C TYR A 429 -31.03 -20.10 0.40
N HIS A 430 -31.58 -18.98 -0.08
CA HIS A 430 -32.85 -18.46 0.40
C HIS A 430 -34.02 -19.09 -0.38
N LEU A 431 -34.93 -19.74 0.35
CA LEU A 431 -36.09 -20.45 -0.18
C LEU A 431 -37.38 -19.88 0.44
N PRO A 432 -37.89 -18.73 -0.04
CA PRO A 432 -39.03 -18.06 0.56
C PRO A 432 -40.37 -18.68 0.18
N SER A 433 -41.28 -18.71 1.15
CA SER A 433 -42.71 -18.99 0.98
C SER A 433 -43.51 -17.69 1.04
N SER A 434 -44.60 -17.60 0.26
CA SER A 434 -45.58 -16.51 0.36
C SER A 434 -46.73 -16.83 1.33
N GLU A 435 -46.83 -18.07 1.79
CA GLU A 435 -47.87 -18.47 2.75
C GLU A 435 -47.47 -18.01 4.16
N PRO A 436 -48.26 -17.14 4.81
CA PRO A 436 -47.97 -16.73 6.17
C PRO A 436 -48.19 -17.87 7.17
N ILE A 437 -47.43 -17.85 8.26
CA ILE A 437 -47.71 -18.62 9.47
C ILE A 437 -48.61 -17.76 10.34
N GLU A 438 -49.77 -18.30 10.68
CA GLU A 438 -50.85 -17.62 11.39
C GLU A 438 -51.24 -18.40 12.64
N GLU A 439 -51.73 -17.68 13.65
CA GLU A 439 -52.23 -18.27 14.88
C GLU A 439 -53.62 -18.87 14.67
N LEU A 440 -53.86 -20.07 15.22
CA LEU A 440 -55.20 -20.65 15.23
C LEU A 440 -56.05 -19.99 16.32
N GLU A 441 -56.97 -19.14 15.89
CA GLU A 441 -57.85 -18.40 16.79
C GLU A 441 -59.29 -18.94 16.80
N THR A 442 -60.05 -18.54 17.83
CA THR A 442 -61.50 -18.76 17.87
C THR A 442 -62.23 -17.49 17.46
N CYS A 443 -62.76 -17.47 16.23
CA CYS A 443 -63.60 -16.40 15.73
C CYS A 443 -65.07 -16.61 16.08
N TRP A 444 -65.84 -15.52 16.10
CA TRP A 444 -67.27 -15.54 16.47
C TRP A 444 -68.17 -15.21 15.29
N GLY A 445 -68.81 -16.24 14.74
CA GLY A 445 -69.83 -16.10 13.70
C GLY A 445 -71.14 -15.62 14.33
N TRP A 446 -71.76 -14.60 13.73
CA TRP A 446 -73.01 -14.00 14.23
C TRP A 446 -72.93 -13.47 15.68
N GLY A 447 -71.72 -13.28 16.23
CA GLY A 447 -71.48 -12.83 17.59
C GLY A 447 -71.67 -13.87 18.69
N PHE A 448 -71.97 -15.14 18.36
CA PHE A 448 -72.18 -16.19 19.38
C PHE A 448 -71.82 -17.62 18.96
N ILE A 449 -71.46 -17.87 17.70
CA ILE A 449 -71.08 -19.20 17.22
C ILE A 449 -69.54 -19.25 17.06
N PRO A 450 -68.79 -19.96 17.91
CA PRO A 450 -67.35 -20.08 17.75
C PRO A 450 -67.00 -20.93 16.53
N TYR A 451 -66.02 -20.51 15.74
CA TYR A 451 -65.44 -21.28 14.64
C TYR A 451 -63.93 -21.02 14.54
N PRO A 452 -63.12 -22.00 14.09
CA PRO A 452 -61.69 -21.80 13.94
C PRO A 452 -61.39 -20.80 12.81
N CYS A 453 -60.49 -19.87 13.08
CA CYS A 453 -59.96 -18.94 12.11
C CYS A 453 -58.45 -18.78 12.30
N TRP A 454 -57.84 -18.00 11.42
CA TRP A 454 -56.40 -17.73 11.44
C TRP A 454 -56.18 -16.24 11.64
N GLY A 455 -55.32 -15.89 12.57
CA GLY A 455 -55.11 -14.51 12.99
C GLY A 455 -53.65 -14.20 13.36
N PRO A 456 -53.39 -12.94 13.74
CA PRO A 456 -52.05 -12.44 14.01
C PRO A 456 -51.50 -12.92 15.37
N TYR A 457 -50.23 -13.32 15.40
CA TYR A 457 -49.50 -13.55 16.64
C TYR A 457 -49.17 -12.26 17.40
N GLU A 458 -49.27 -12.32 18.72
CA GLU A 458 -48.92 -11.27 19.67
C GLU A 458 -47.46 -11.43 20.13
N MET A 459 -46.54 -11.24 19.19
CA MET A 459 -45.09 -11.49 19.35
C MET A 459 -44.40 -10.78 20.53
N GLY A 460 -45.00 -9.71 21.07
CA GLY A 460 -44.51 -8.96 22.23
C GLY A 460 -45.11 -9.41 23.58
N GLN A 461 -45.98 -10.42 23.58
CA GLN A 461 -46.65 -10.91 24.79
C GLN A 461 -45.68 -11.63 25.72
N GLN A 462 -45.76 -11.32 27.02
CA GLN A 462 -44.98 -11.98 28.06
C GLN A 462 -45.76 -13.15 28.66
N ARG A 463 -45.02 -14.15 29.15
CA ARG A 463 -45.58 -15.33 29.80
C ARG A 463 -46.36 -14.91 31.05
N ASP A 464 -47.59 -15.36 31.18
CA ASP A 464 -48.40 -15.15 32.38
C ASP A 464 -49.09 -16.45 32.82
N TRP A 465 -49.88 -16.37 33.90
CA TRP A 465 -50.57 -17.52 34.49
C TRP A 465 -51.67 -18.12 33.60
N THR A 466 -52.13 -17.38 32.58
CA THR A 466 -53.14 -17.82 31.60
C THR A 466 -52.52 -18.27 30.28
N ASN A 467 -51.31 -17.79 29.95
CA ASN A 467 -50.57 -18.19 28.75
C ASN A 467 -49.19 -18.79 29.08
N TRP A 468 -49.15 -20.12 29.17
CA TRP A 468 -47.95 -20.89 29.51
C TRP A 468 -47.00 -21.12 28.32
N ILE A 469 -47.44 -20.91 27.07
CA ILE A 469 -46.59 -20.83 25.87
C ILE A 469 -46.87 -19.49 25.21
N THR A 470 -45.88 -18.62 25.18
CA THR A 470 -45.97 -17.34 24.48
C THR A 470 -46.08 -17.53 22.97
N ASP A 471 -46.69 -16.58 22.26
CA ASP A 471 -46.90 -16.66 20.81
C ASP A 471 -45.61 -16.82 20.01
N ARG A 472 -44.52 -16.20 20.48
CA ARG A 472 -43.18 -16.40 19.93
C ARG A 472 -42.68 -17.85 20.05
N GLU A 473 -43.01 -18.56 21.14
CA GLU A 473 -42.72 -19.98 21.30
C GLU A 473 -43.63 -20.84 20.39
N TRP A 474 -44.89 -20.42 20.18
CA TRP A 474 -45.80 -21.05 19.21
C TRP A 474 -45.33 -20.91 17.76
N VAL A 475 -44.78 -19.74 17.38
CA VAL A 475 -44.18 -19.53 16.06
C VAL A 475 -43.03 -20.51 15.83
N ILE A 476 -42.16 -20.72 16.81
CA ILE A 476 -41.09 -21.72 16.73
C ILE A 476 -41.66 -23.12 16.53
N LEU A 477 -42.67 -23.52 17.31
CA LEU A 477 -43.33 -24.83 17.12
C LEU A 477 -43.95 -24.99 15.72
N LYS A 478 -44.50 -23.91 15.15
CA LYS A 478 -45.04 -23.91 13.79
C LYS A 478 -43.98 -23.98 12.71
N LEU A 479 -42.84 -23.32 12.92
CA LEU A 479 -41.67 -23.46 12.04
C LEU A 479 -41.11 -24.88 12.10
N MET A 480 -41.07 -25.52 13.27
CA MET A 480 -40.68 -26.92 13.42
C MET A 480 -41.63 -27.84 12.63
N GLU A 481 -42.94 -27.62 12.75
CA GLU A 481 -43.95 -28.33 11.96
C GLU A 481 -43.70 -28.13 10.45
N LYS A 482 -43.59 -26.88 9.98
CA LYS A 482 -43.33 -26.57 8.57
C LYS A 482 -42.04 -27.22 8.07
N GLN A 483 -40.96 -27.17 8.85
CA GLN A 483 -39.68 -27.79 8.48
C GLN A 483 -39.80 -29.30 8.31
N LEU A 484 -40.52 -29.99 9.21
CA LEU A 484 -40.74 -31.45 9.11
C LEU A 484 -41.55 -31.85 7.87
N TRP A 485 -42.48 -31.01 7.44
CA TRP A 485 -43.34 -31.25 6.28
C TRP A 485 -42.81 -30.66 4.97
N THR A 486 -41.73 -29.90 5.03
CA THR A 486 -41.09 -29.35 3.83
C THR A 486 -40.37 -30.48 3.09
N VAL A 487 -40.96 -30.89 1.96
CA VAL A 487 -40.32 -31.81 1.02
C VAL A 487 -39.28 -31.02 0.24
N THR A 488 -38.02 -31.44 0.26
CA THR A 488 -36.99 -30.91 -0.63
C THR A 488 -37.35 -31.29 -2.06
N ILE A 489 -37.76 -30.30 -2.85
CA ILE A 489 -37.99 -30.50 -4.29
C ILE A 489 -36.91 -29.69 -5.02
N GLY A 490 -35.93 -30.39 -5.60
CA GLY A 490 -35.07 -29.83 -6.64
C GLY A 490 -33.65 -29.39 -6.25
N ARG A 491 -33.17 -29.63 -5.03
CA ARG A 491 -31.74 -29.51 -4.67
C ARG A 491 -31.28 -30.61 -3.71
N ASP A 492 -30.46 -31.50 -4.23
CA ASP A 492 -29.82 -32.57 -3.44
C ASP A 492 -29.00 -32.00 -2.25
N THR A 493 -28.47 -30.77 -2.36
CA THR A 493 -27.70 -30.12 -1.30
C THR A 493 -28.53 -29.71 -0.08
N CYS A 494 -29.86 -29.58 -0.22
CA CYS A 494 -30.76 -29.25 0.89
C CYS A 494 -31.35 -30.50 1.57
N ASP A 495 -30.97 -31.72 1.17
CA ASP A 495 -31.59 -32.95 1.68
C ASP A 495 -31.09 -33.35 3.09
N SER A 496 -29.96 -32.81 3.54
CA SER A 496 -29.44 -33.08 4.88
C SER A 496 -30.25 -32.33 5.95
N SER A 497 -30.41 -32.90 7.14
CA SER A 497 -31.01 -32.18 8.28
C SER A 497 -30.17 -30.99 8.71
N ASP A 498 -28.86 -31.12 8.63
CA ASP A 498 -27.90 -30.19 9.21
C ASP A 498 -27.76 -28.92 8.38
N SER A 499 -28.06 -29.00 7.08
CA SER A 499 -28.09 -27.86 6.15
C SER A 499 -29.39 -27.07 6.19
N ARG A 500 -30.47 -27.59 6.80
CA ARG A 500 -31.81 -26.98 6.72
C ARG A 500 -32.11 -26.11 7.92
N HIS A 501 -32.47 -24.85 7.66
CA HIS A 501 -32.92 -23.89 8.66
C HIS A 501 -34.30 -23.35 8.25
N ALA A 502 -35.25 -23.34 9.19
CA ALA A 502 -36.54 -22.70 9.01
C ALA A 502 -36.57 -21.33 9.71
N LEU A 503 -36.93 -20.30 8.96
CA LEU A 503 -36.85 -18.90 9.38
C LEU A 503 -38.21 -18.21 9.31
N GLY A 504 -38.68 -17.66 10.42
CA GLY A 504 -39.80 -16.73 10.45
C GLY A 504 -39.34 -15.31 10.13
N LEU A 505 -39.94 -14.67 9.12
CA LEU A 505 -39.77 -13.25 8.84
C LEU A 505 -40.82 -12.46 9.62
N VAL A 506 -40.41 -11.56 10.50
CA VAL A 506 -41.32 -10.68 11.26
C VAL A 506 -41.19 -9.26 10.74
N HIS A 507 -42.31 -8.59 10.48
CA HIS A 507 -42.29 -7.22 9.94
C HIS A 507 -41.69 -6.21 10.92
N ALA A 508 -41.01 -5.18 10.41
CA ALA A 508 -40.34 -4.15 11.20
C ALA A 508 -41.29 -3.38 12.15
N ASP A 509 -42.55 -3.19 11.72
CA ASP A 509 -43.59 -2.52 12.51
C ASP A 509 -44.28 -3.42 13.55
N SER A 510 -43.81 -4.67 13.75
CA SER A 510 -44.34 -5.52 14.83
C SER A 510 -44.15 -4.86 16.20
N ASP A 511 -44.94 -5.29 17.21
CA ASP A 511 -44.92 -4.73 18.58
C ASP A 511 -43.47 -4.45 19.04
N PRO A 512 -43.16 -3.27 19.60
CA PRO A 512 -41.81 -2.93 20.06
C PRO A 512 -41.22 -3.88 21.09
N ARG A 513 -42.07 -4.65 21.81
CA ARG A 513 -41.66 -5.71 22.74
C ARG A 513 -41.29 -7.02 22.05
N THR A 514 -41.54 -7.13 20.74
CA THR A 514 -41.09 -8.25 19.93
C THR A 514 -39.56 -8.26 19.91
N PRO A 515 -38.91 -9.38 20.30
CA PRO A 515 -37.46 -9.52 20.20
C PRO A 515 -36.96 -9.29 18.76
N ALA A 516 -35.70 -8.86 18.64
CA ALA A 516 -35.05 -8.74 17.33
C ALA A 516 -34.94 -10.09 16.61
N GLY A 517 -34.87 -11.18 17.37
CA GLY A 517 -34.94 -12.54 16.89
C GLY A 517 -35.16 -13.53 18.02
N PHE A 518 -35.33 -14.80 17.65
CA PHE A 518 -35.40 -15.92 18.59
C PHE A 518 -35.01 -17.23 17.87
N GLY A 519 -33.91 -17.84 18.29
CA GLY A 519 -33.41 -19.12 17.78
C GLY A 519 -33.70 -20.30 18.71
N ASN A 520 -33.80 -21.50 18.12
CA ASN A 520 -33.98 -22.74 18.87
C ASN A 520 -32.71 -23.61 18.81
N MET A 521 -32.28 -24.14 19.95
CA MET A 521 -31.06 -24.97 20.01
C MET A 521 -31.30 -26.48 19.79
N SER A 522 -32.55 -26.92 19.72
CA SER A 522 -32.91 -28.34 19.60
C SER A 522 -33.33 -28.72 18.18
N ILE A 523 -33.87 -27.77 17.42
CA ILE A 523 -34.29 -27.92 16.04
C ILE A 523 -33.91 -26.64 15.30
N ASN A 524 -33.52 -26.75 14.03
CA ASN A 524 -33.01 -25.65 13.24
C ASN A 524 -34.10 -24.62 12.84
N THR A 525 -34.70 -23.94 13.81
CA THR A 525 -35.77 -22.97 13.64
C THR A 525 -35.46 -21.67 14.35
N ALA A 526 -35.67 -20.55 13.67
CA ALA A 526 -35.57 -19.22 14.27
C ALA A 526 -36.61 -18.26 13.68
N PHE A 527 -36.84 -17.12 14.30
CA PHE A 527 -37.43 -15.96 13.62
C PHE A 527 -36.55 -14.73 13.80
N VAL A 528 -36.64 -13.80 12.84
CA VAL A 528 -35.92 -12.53 12.88
C VAL A 528 -36.87 -11.40 12.47
N LYS A 529 -36.78 -10.28 13.18
CA LYS A 529 -37.46 -9.05 12.83
C LYS A 529 -36.70 -8.33 11.72
N MET A 530 -37.36 -8.10 10.60
CA MET A 530 -36.78 -7.51 9.40
C MET A 530 -36.49 -6.02 9.57
N PRO A 531 -35.52 -5.47 8.81
CA PRO A 531 -35.23 -4.04 8.80
C PRO A 531 -36.44 -3.21 8.36
N ALA A 532 -36.51 -1.97 8.84
CA ALA A 532 -37.52 -1.04 8.38
C ALA A 532 -37.31 -0.71 6.89
N PRO A 533 -38.38 -0.45 6.11
CA PRO A 533 -38.24 -0.11 4.70
C PRO A 533 -37.42 1.16 4.42
N ASP A 534 -37.33 2.06 5.40
CA ASP A 534 -36.56 3.31 5.35
C ASP A 534 -35.20 3.21 6.07
N ASP A 535 -34.80 2.01 6.51
CA ASP A 535 -33.45 1.79 7.05
C ASP A 535 -32.40 1.97 5.95
N THR A 536 -31.33 2.68 6.27
CA THR A 536 -30.30 3.09 5.30
C THR A 536 -28.90 2.85 5.85
N ILE A 537 -27.95 2.64 4.94
CA ILE A 537 -26.55 2.39 5.27
C ILE A 537 -26.01 3.49 6.19
N SER A 538 -25.48 3.08 7.35
CA SER A 538 -24.79 3.94 8.29
C SER A 538 -23.50 4.49 7.66
N VAL A 539 -23.23 5.79 7.83
CA VAL A 539 -21.95 6.40 7.40
C VAL A 539 -20.78 5.89 8.25
N GLY A 540 -21.02 5.59 9.54
CA GLY A 540 -19.96 5.17 10.45
C GLY A 540 -19.66 3.67 10.39
N THR A 541 -20.66 2.85 10.08
CA THR A 541 -20.56 1.37 10.11
C THR A 541 -21.28 0.75 8.90
N PRO A 542 -20.90 1.12 7.66
CA PRO A 542 -21.57 0.63 6.46
C PRO A 542 -21.47 -0.90 6.30
N TRP A 543 -20.42 -1.51 6.86
CA TRP A 543 -20.16 -2.95 6.86
C TRP A 543 -21.14 -3.74 7.75
N ALA A 544 -21.76 -3.11 8.76
CA ALA A 544 -22.67 -3.74 9.71
C ALA A 544 -24.15 -3.70 9.26
N TRP A 545 -24.42 -3.08 8.12
CA TRP A 545 -25.78 -2.81 7.67
C TRP A 545 -26.31 -3.89 6.72
N PRO A 546 -27.60 -4.27 6.83
CA PRO A 546 -28.53 -3.93 7.91
C PRO A 546 -28.25 -4.74 9.18
N ARG A 547 -28.44 -4.15 10.36
CA ARG A 547 -28.11 -4.80 11.65
C ARG A 547 -28.81 -6.16 11.83
N GLN A 548 -29.97 -6.32 11.21
CA GLN A 548 -30.77 -7.54 11.23
C GLN A 548 -30.05 -8.73 10.59
N GLY A 549 -29.06 -8.53 9.71
CA GLY A 549 -28.22 -9.62 9.22
C GLY A 549 -27.35 -10.22 10.33
N GLN A 550 -26.88 -9.39 11.27
CA GLN A 550 -26.19 -9.86 12.48
C GLN A 550 -27.15 -10.62 13.40
N SER A 551 -28.36 -10.09 13.61
CA SER A 551 -29.41 -10.79 14.35
C SER A 551 -29.71 -12.15 13.73
N MET A 552 -29.84 -12.22 12.41
CA MET A 552 -30.10 -13.46 11.70
C MET A 552 -28.96 -14.47 11.85
N ALA A 553 -27.70 -14.04 11.72
CA ALA A 553 -26.54 -14.90 11.96
C ALA A 553 -26.50 -15.40 13.41
N HIS A 554 -26.83 -14.52 14.37
CA HIS A 554 -26.93 -14.88 15.79
C HIS A 554 -28.00 -15.93 16.06
N GLU A 555 -29.25 -15.68 15.66
CA GLU A 555 -30.35 -16.58 15.97
C GLU A 555 -30.19 -17.95 15.32
N LEU A 556 -29.68 -17.97 14.08
CA LEU A 556 -29.47 -19.22 13.39
C LEU A 556 -28.21 -19.96 13.85
N ALA A 557 -27.27 -19.30 14.55
CA ALA A 557 -26.19 -19.98 15.24
C ALA A 557 -26.69 -20.83 16.43
N HIS A 558 -27.82 -20.48 17.05
CA HIS A 558 -28.45 -21.34 18.07
C HIS A 558 -28.83 -22.71 17.51
N ASN A 559 -29.27 -22.78 16.25
CA ASN A 559 -29.63 -24.03 15.58
C ASN A 559 -28.46 -25.03 15.52
N VAL A 560 -27.23 -24.54 15.52
CA VAL A 560 -26.01 -25.36 15.53
C VAL A 560 -25.38 -25.46 16.93
N GLY A 561 -26.18 -25.21 17.97
CA GLY A 561 -25.82 -25.41 19.37
C GLY A 561 -24.97 -24.30 19.99
N ARG A 562 -24.86 -23.13 19.36
CA ARG A 562 -24.14 -21.98 19.93
C ARG A 562 -24.98 -21.28 20.99
N GLY A 563 -24.34 -20.86 22.07
CA GLY A 563 -24.94 -20.04 23.13
C GLY A 563 -24.74 -18.54 22.91
N HIS A 564 -25.13 -17.72 23.88
CA HIS A 564 -24.89 -16.28 23.82
C HIS A 564 -23.42 -15.93 24.12
N ILE A 565 -22.94 -14.82 23.59
CA ILE A 565 -21.64 -14.25 23.97
C ILE A 565 -21.85 -13.38 25.22
N ASP A 566 -20.92 -13.43 26.17
CA ASP A 566 -20.98 -12.59 27.38
C ASP A 566 -20.49 -11.16 27.07
N CYS A 567 -21.44 -10.22 26.96
CA CYS A 567 -21.19 -8.80 26.72
C CYS A 567 -21.49 -7.93 27.98
N GLY A 568 -21.39 -8.48 29.19
CA GLY A 568 -21.56 -7.74 30.45
C GLY A 568 -22.96 -7.76 31.08
N ASP A 569 -23.94 -8.45 30.46
CA ASP A 569 -25.24 -8.80 31.04
C ASP A 569 -25.84 -10.05 30.35
N PRO A 570 -25.24 -11.24 30.52
CA PRO A 570 -25.64 -12.39 29.74
C PRO A 570 -27.01 -12.89 30.16
N GLU A 571 -27.93 -13.05 29.20
CA GLU A 571 -28.99 -14.03 29.35
C GLU A 571 -28.36 -15.43 29.46
N ASN A 572 -29.02 -16.35 30.19
CA ASN A 572 -28.55 -17.72 30.43
C ASN A 572 -27.96 -18.40 29.17
N ASN A 573 -27.03 -19.35 29.35
CA ASN A 573 -26.36 -20.14 28.29
C ASN A 573 -25.25 -19.39 27.52
N VAL A 574 -24.28 -18.83 28.25
CA VAL A 574 -23.04 -18.27 27.65
C VAL A 574 -22.24 -19.37 26.94
N ASP A 575 -21.84 -19.12 25.68
CA ASP A 575 -20.93 -19.99 24.93
C ASP A 575 -19.48 -19.77 25.36
N THR A 576 -18.97 -20.69 26.17
CA THR A 576 -17.57 -20.68 26.63
C THR A 576 -16.54 -20.98 25.53
N ASN A 577 -16.98 -21.37 24.33
CA ASN A 577 -16.11 -21.66 23.18
C ASN A 577 -16.01 -20.49 22.21
N PHE A 578 -16.59 -19.32 22.52
CA PHE A 578 -16.37 -18.13 21.71
C PHE A 578 -14.93 -17.62 21.93
N PRO A 579 -14.09 -17.53 20.89
CA PRO A 579 -12.65 -17.30 21.06
C PRO A 579 -12.29 -15.87 21.48
N TYR A 580 -13.25 -14.93 21.45
CA TYR A 580 -13.02 -13.54 21.78
C TYR A 580 -13.30 -13.24 23.25
N GLY A 581 -12.34 -13.51 24.12
CA GLY A 581 -12.27 -12.88 25.43
C GLY A 581 -11.80 -11.44 25.29
N MET A 582 -12.69 -10.50 24.92
CA MET A 582 -12.31 -9.08 24.85
C MET A 582 -12.10 -8.55 26.28
N PRO A 583 -10.99 -7.84 26.59
CA PRO A 583 -10.93 -7.02 27.78
C PRO A 583 -11.97 -5.90 27.62
N ASN A 584 -12.92 -5.79 28.57
CA ASN A 584 -13.92 -4.71 28.72
C ASN A 584 -15.32 -4.91 28.09
N ASP A 585 -15.88 -6.12 28.06
CA ASP A 585 -17.32 -6.34 27.80
C ASP A 585 -17.84 -5.85 26.42
N GLN A 586 -16.98 -5.64 25.43
CA GLN A 586 -17.39 -5.17 24.10
C GLN A 586 -17.48 -6.32 23.10
N CYS A 587 -18.71 -6.67 22.71
CA CYS A 587 -19.01 -7.56 21.60
C CYS A 587 -18.93 -6.80 20.27
N VAL A 588 -17.71 -6.57 19.80
CA VAL A 588 -17.45 -5.98 18.48
C VAL A 588 -17.15 -7.14 17.54
N LEU A 589 -17.88 -7.24 16.43
CA LEU A 589 -17.46 -8.09 15.31
C LEU A 589 -16.13 -7.56 14.77
N ASP A 590 -15.36 -8.38 14.07
CA ASP A 590 -14.16 -7.87 13.42
C ASP A 590 -14.53 -6.87 12.31
N ASP A 591 -14.01 -5.65 12.40
CA ASP A 591 -14.24 -4.54 11.47
C ASP A 591 -13.35 -4.64 10.21
#